data_AF-A0A496MXH5-F1
#
_entry.id   AF-A0A496MXH5-F1
#
_cell.length_a   1.000
_cell.length_b   1.000
_cell.length_c   1.000
_cell.angle_alpha   90.00
_cell.angle_beta   90.00
_cell.angle_gamma   90.00
#
_symmetry.space_group_name_H-M   'P 1'
#
loop_
_entity.id
_entity.type
_entity.pdbx_description
1 polymer ?
#
loop_
_entity_poly.entity_id
_entity_poly.type
_entity_poly.pdbx_seq_one_letter_code
_entity_poly.pdbx_strand_id
1 'polypeptide(L)'
;MSNIFDIVVDVNLTMDGWETAPVETDIEEGIRLSWTRTVGDYEILIWATGILDEYDLGLTIEHRPSGEILELEKWDEREQIDKILGGKLWLIKSMFEDTAMEWLEDHCYDEEGEF
;
A
#
# COMPACT_ATOMS: atom_id res chain seq x y z
N MET A 1 -15.08 24.48 -0.05
CA MET A 1 -13.86 23.70 -0.32
C MET A 1 -13.95 22.45 0.54
N SER A 2 -13.86 21.27 -0.06
CA SER A 2 -13.80 20.01 0.70
C SER A 2 -12.42 19.90 1.32
N ASN A 3 -12.35 19.54 2.59
CA ASN A 3 -11.09 19.34 3.28
C ASN A 3 -10.56 17.94 2.93
N ILE A 4 -9.30 17.84 2.48
CA ILE A 4 -8.68 16.55 2.12
C ILE A 4 -8.65 15.56 3.31
N PHE A 5 -8.71 16.06 4.55
CA PHE A 5 -8.79 15.25 5.77
C PHE A 5 -10.14 14.53 5.99
N ASP A 6 -11.20 14.90 5.26
CA ASP A 6 -12.53 14.28 5.40
C ASP A 6 -12.77 13.14 4.39
N ILE A 7 -11.76 12.79 3.60
CA ILE A 7 -11.86 11.73 2.59
C ILE A 7 -11.89 10.36 3.28
N VAL A 8 -12.87 9.56 2.91
CA VAL A 8 -12.92 8.13 3.21
C VAL A 8 -12.80 7.36 1.90
N VAL A 9 -11.81 6.49 1.84
CA VAL A 9 -11.50 5.66 0.69
C VAL A 9 -12.24 4.35 0.82
N ASP A 10 -13.09 4.05 -0.16
CA ASP A 10 -13.78 2.76 -0.21
C ASP A 10 -12.86 1.68 -0.78
N VAL A 11 -12.13 1.05 0.15
CA VAL A 11 -11.41 -0.18 -0.10
C VAL A 11 -12.39 -1.35 0.01
N ASN A 12 -12.43 -2.28 -0.96
CA ASN A 12 -13.20 -3.52 -0.83
C ASN A 12 -12.25 -4.70 -0.62
N LEU A 13 -12.77 -5.88 -0.29
CA LEU A 13 -11.97 -7.07 0.07
C LEU A 13 -11.04 -7.59 -1.04
N THR A 14 -11.27 -7.17 -2.28
CA THR A 14 -10.56 -7.66 -3.47
C THR A 14 -9.77 -6.55 -4.16
N MET A 15 -9.72 -5.35 -3.58
CA MET A 15 -9.16 -4.14 -4.20
C MET A 15 -9.70 -3.88 -5.62
N ASP A 16 -10.96 -4.22 -5.92
CA ASP A 16 -11.50 -4.03 -7.29
C ASP A 16 -11.46 -2.56 -7.70
N GLY A 17 -10.97 -2.32 -8.92
CA GLY A 17 -10.85 -0.97 -9.48
C GLY A 17 -9.66 -0.16 -8.95
N TRP A 18 -8.76 -0.81 -8.20
CA TRP A 18 -7.42 -0.29 -7.94
C TRP A 18 -6.46 -0.81 -9.00
N GLU A 19 -5.60 0.06 -9.50
CA GLU A 19 -4.47 -0.32 -10.33
C GLU A 19 -3.33 -0.75 -9.40
N THR A 20 -2.95 -2.02 -9.49
CA THR A 20 -1.81 -2.57 -8.75
C THR A 20 -0.58 -2.55 -9.64
N ALA A 21 0.48 -1.91 -9.18
CA ALA A 21 1.78 -2.00 -9.83
C ALA A 21 2.83 -2.47 -8.81
N PRO A 22 3.58 -3.55 -9.08
CA PRO A 22 4.81 -3.81 -8.37
C PRO A 22 5.79 -2.69 -8.74
N VAL A 23 6.25 -1.93 -7.75
CA VAL A 23 7.24 -0.88 -7.94
C VAL A 23 8.53 -1.43 -7.37
N GLU A 24 9.25 -2.20 -8.18
CA GLU A 24 10.54 -2.83 -7.84
C GLU A 24 10.47 -3.92 -6.75
N THR A 25 10.75 -5.15 -7.17
CA THR A 25 11.26 -6.23 -6.32
C THR A 25 12.76 -6.26 -6.56
N ASP A 26 13.52 -5.42 -5.88
CA ASP A 26 14.99 -5.58 -5.86
C ASP A 26 15.36 -6.54 -4.74
N ILE A 27 16.24 -7.49 -5.05
CA ILE A 27 16.46 -8.71 -4.29
C ILE A 27 17.14 -8.45 -2.94
N GLU A 28 17.77 -7.27 -2.78
CA GLU A 28 18.47 -6.85 -1.57
C GLU A 28 17.63 -5.96 -0.64
N GLU A 29 16.51 -5.37 -1.09
CA GLU A 29 15.82 -4.29 -0.35
C GLU A 29 14.36 -4.60 0.06
N GLY A 30 13.82 -5.75 -0.34
CA GLY A 30 12.48 -6.21 0.02
C GLY A 30 11.42 -5.96 -1.05
N ILE A 31 10.16 -5.95 -0.65
CA ILE A 31 9.03 -5.92 -1.58
C ILE A 31 8.33 -4.59 -1.45
N ARG A 32 8.05 -3.95 -2.59
CA ARG A 32 7.24 -2.75 -2.64
C ARG A 32 5.99 -2.97 -3.49
N LEU A 33 4.85 -2.81 -2.84
CA LEU A 33 3.53 -2.84 -3.46
C LEU A 33 2.92 -1.46 -3.46
N SER A 34 2.25 -1.13 -4.56
CA SER A 34 1.47 0.09 -4.67
C SER A 34 0.11 -0.17 -5.29
N TRP A 35 -0.89 0.53 -4.76
CA TRP A 35 -2.26 0.53 -5.22
C TRP A 35 -2.67 1.96 -5.51
N THR A 36 -3.04 2.24 -6.75
CA THR A 36 -3.47 3.57 -7.19
C THR A 36 -4.93 3.53 -7.60
N ARG A 37 -5.68 4.57 -7.22
CA ARG A 37 -7.06 4.74 -7.68
C ARG A 37 -7.44 6.20 -7.77
N THR A 38 -8.21 6.53 -8.81
CA THR A 38 -8.85 7.84 -8.93
C THR A 38 -10.29 7.78 -8.38
N VAL A 39 -10.63 8.70 -7.49
CA VAL A 39 -11.97 8.87 -6.93
C VAL A 39 -12.41 10.32 -7.07
N GLY A 40 -13.25 10.59 -8.06
CA GLY A 40 -13.65 11.97 -8.39
C GLY A 40 -12.43 12.81 -8.79
N ASP A 41 -12.18 13.88 -8.06
CA ASP A 41 -11.08 14.83 -8.29
C ASP A 41 -9.77 14.43 -7.57
N TYR A 42 -9.73 13.27 -6.91
CA TYR A 42 -8.59 12.82 -6.12
C TYR A 42 -7.89 11.61 -6.74
N GLU A 43 -6.56 11.63 -6.73
CA GLU A 43 -5.70 10.48 -7.00
C GLU A 43 -5.16 9.97 -5.66
N ILE A 44 -5.38 8.69 -5.39
CA ILE A 44 -5.01 8.06 -4.12
C ILE A 44 -3.98 6.98 -4.43
N LEU A 45 -2.86 7.04 -3.72
CA LEU A 45 -1.78 6.06 -3.76
C LEU A 45 -1.62 5.47 -2.36
N ILE A 46 -1.80 4.15 -2.25
CA ILE A 46 -1.42 3.38 -1.07
C ILE A 46 -0.15 2.63 -1.44
N TRP A 47 0.84 2.59 -0.56
CA TRP A 47 2.04 1.80 -0.79
C TRP A 47 2.50 1.11 0.50
N ALA A 48 3.07 -0.09 0.33
CA ALA A 48 3.70 -0.85 1.41
C ALA A 48 5.09 -1.28 0.94
N THR A 49 6.09 -1.20 1.82
CA THR A 49 7.47 -1.58 1.52
C THR A 49 8.08 -2.39 2.67
N GLY A 50 8.81 -3.47 2.38
CA GLY A 50 9.54 -4.25 3.39
C GLY A 50 9.45 -5.76 3.17
N ILE A 51 9.62 -6.53 4.24
CA ILE A 51 9.48 -7.99 4.26
C ILE A 51 8.59 -8.35 5.48
N LEU A 52 7.99 -9.54 5.51
CA LEU A 52 7.12 -10.04 6.59
C LEU A 52 7.42 -9.47 7.98
N ASP A 53 6.37 -9.05 8.71
CA ASP A 53 6.42 -8.43 10.05
C ASP A 53 7.28 -7.14 10.19
N GLU A 54 8.11 -6.80 9.19
CA GLU A 54 8.97 -5.62 9.11
C GLU A 54 8.67 -4.84 7.82
N TYR A 55 7.52 -4.17 7.80
CA TYR A 55 7.08 -3.37 6.67
C TYR A 55 6.58 -1.99 7.09
N ASP A 56 6.85 -1.02 6.23
CA ASP A 56 6.31 0.33 6.30
C ASP A 56 5.13 0.46 5.35
N LEU A 57 4.19 1.34 5.70
CA LEU A 57 3.02 1.64 4.91
C LEU A 57 2.84 3.15 4.84
N GLY A 58 2.56 3.65 3.63
CA GLY A 58 2.16 5.03 3.42
C GLY A 58 0.91 5.20 2.56
N LEU A 59 0.38 6.42 2.61
CA LEU A 59 -0.79 6.89 1.89
C LEU A 59 -0.51 8.30 1.38
N THR A 60 -0.66 8.48 0.06
CA THR A 60 -0.62 9.79 -0.59
C THR A 60 -1.98 10.05 -1.24
N ILE A 61 -2.52 11.25 -1.04
CA ILE A 61 -3.75 11.72 -1.68
C ILE A 61 -3.46 13.05 -2.34
N GLU A 62 -3.63 13.12 -3.66
CA GLU A 62 -3.51 14.35 -4.44
C GLU A 62 -4.89 14.81 -4.92
N HIS A 63 -5.24 16.08 -4.67
CA HIS A 63 -6.37 16.74 -5.31
C HIS A 63 -5.96 17.34 -6.66
N ARG A 64 -6.31 16.67 -7.76
CA ARG A 64 -5.82 16.99 -9.12
C ARG A 64 -6.13 18.41 -9.59
N PRO A 65 -7.28 19.02 -9.27
CA PRO A 65 -7.57 20.40 -9.70
C PRO A 65 -6.75 21.47 -8.96
N SER A 66 -6.37 21.26 -7.69
CA SER A 66 -5.63 22.27 -6.90
C SER A 66 -4.15 21.96 -6.73
N GLY A 67 -3.73 20.70 -6.91
CA GLY A 67 -2.39 20.22 -6.61
C GLY A 67 -2.10 20.10 -5.11
N GLU A 68 -3.13 20.13 -4.25
CA GLU A 68 -2.96 19.89 -2.82
C GLU A 68 -2.68 18.41 -2.56
N ILE A 69 -1.66 18.13 -1.75
CA ILE A 69 -1.21 16.77 -1.44
C ILE A 69 -1.26 16.55 0.08
N LEU A 70 -1.80 15.40 0.48
CA LEU A 70 -1.67 14.84 1.82
C LEU A 70 -0.79 13.59 1.73
N GLU A 71 0.31 13.57 2.49
CA GLU A 71 1.23 12.43 2.59
C GLU A 71 1.26 11.97 4.04
N LEU A 72 0.98 10.68 4.25
CA LEU A 72 1.09 9.99 5.53
C LEU A 72 2.03 8.82 5.32
N GLU A 73 3.24 8.89 5.84
CA GLU A 73 4.35 7.98 5.47
C GLU A 73 4.71 7.00 6.58
N LYS A 74 4.07 7.11 7.76
CA LYS A 74 4.59 6.45 8.97
C LYS A 74 3.54 5.75 9.83
N TRP A 75 4.03 4.80 10.62
CA TRP A 75 3.26 4.04 11.59
C TRP A 75 2.61 4.87 12.70
N ASP A 76 3.20 6.01 13.09
CA ASP A 76 2.57 6.92 14.05
C ASP A 76 1.30 7.57 13.49
N GLU A 77 1.13 7.57 12.16
CA GLU A 77 -0.08 8.04 11.47
C GLU A 77 -1.06 6.89 11.18
N ARG A 78 -0.79 5.68 11.69
CA ARG A 78 -1.60 4.48 11.45
C ARG A 78 -3.08 4.66 11.75
N GLU A 79 -3.44 5.36 12.83
CA GLU A 79 -4.84 5.63 13.17
C GLU A 79 -5.52 6.50 12.11
N GLN A 80 -4.80 7.49 11.57
CA GLN A 80 -5.31 8.37 10.53
C GLN A 80 -5.43 7.64 9.19
N ILE A 81 -4.41 6.84 8.83
CA ILE A 81 -4.44 5.98 7.65
C ILE A 81 -5.62 5.01 7.75
N ASP A 82 -5.80 4.30 8.87
CA ASP A 82 -6.91 3.35 9.04
C ASP A 82 -8.27 4.05 8.97
N LYS A 83 -8.39 5.26 9.54
CA LYS A 83 -9.61 6.08 9.41
C LYS A 83 -9.92 6.42 7.95
N ILE A 84 -8.92 6.84 7.17
CA ILE A 84 -9.08 7.16 5.75
C ILE A 84 -9.44 5.91 4.94
N LEU A 85 -8.79 4.77 5.23
CA LEU A 85 -9.09 3.48 4.60
C LEU A 85 -10.40 2.83 5.12
N GLY A 86 -11.13 3.50 6.01
CA GLY A 86 -12.41 3.04 6.54
C GLY A 86 -12.28 1.74 7.36
N GLY A 87 -11.22 1.59 8.15
CA GLY A 87 -10.98 0.43 9.00
C GLY A 87 -10.44 -0.80 8.26
N LYS A 88 -9.96 -0.63 7.03
CA LYS A 88 -9.51 -1.73 6.15
C LYS A 88 -8.01 -1.80 5.97
N LEU A 89 -7.25 -1.19 6.89
CA LEU A 89 -5.80 -1.31 6.91
C LEU A 89 -5.31 -2.77 6.98
N TRP A 90 -6.07 -3.64 7.67
CA TRP A 90 -5.78 -5.06 7.77
C TRP A 90 -5.78 -5.78 6.41
N LEU A 91 -6.56 -5.30 5.44
CA LEU A 91 -6.61 -5.92 4.12
C LEU A 91 -5.34 -5.64 3.34
N ILE A 92 -4.89 -4.39 3.34
CA ILE A 92 -3.62 -3.99 2.70
C ILE A 92 -2.47 -4.77 3.33
N LYS A 93 -2.49 -4.91 4.66
CA LYS A 93 -1.54 -5.75 5.39
C LYS A 93 -1.57 -7.20 4.88
N SER A 94 -2.75 -7.84 4.82
CA SER A 94 -2.88 -9.23 4.37
C SER A 94 -2.35 -9.43 2.96
N MET A 95 -2.69 -8.55 2.02
CA MET A 95 -2.23 -8.65 0.63
C MET A 95 -0.71 -8.48 0.52
N PHE A 96 -0.14 -7.59 1.33
CA PHE A 96 1.31 -7.43 1.41
C PHE A 96 1.98 -8.69 1.96
N GLU A 97 1.47 -9.24 3.06
CA GLU A 97 2.00 -10.48 3.67
C GLU A 97 1.91 -11.67 2.71
N ASP A 98 0.79 -11.82 1.98
CA ASP A 98 0.62 -12.88 0.98
C ASP A 98 1.66 -12.75 -0.14
N THR A 99 1.83 -11.53 -0.69
CA THR A 99 2.84 -11.28 -1.71
C THR A 99 4.25 -11.47 -1.17
N ALA A 100 4.48 -11.12 0.09
CA ALA A 100 5.77 -11.29 0.74
C ALA A 100 6.14 -12.74 0.98
N MET A 101 5.17 -13.57 1.35
CA MET A 101 5.36 -15.01 1.39
C MET A 101 5.65 -15.58 0.00
N GLU A 102 4.89 -15.22 -1.04
CA GLU A 102 5.13 -15.70 -2.40
C GLU A 102 6.55 -15.34 -2.88
N TRP A 103 6.99 -14.10 -2.65
CA TRP A 103 8.34 -13.68 -2.99
C TRP A 103 9.42 -14.44 -2.20
N LEU A 104 9.24 -14.61 -0.89
CA LEU A 104 10.17 -15.39 -0.06
C LEU A 104 10.22 -16.86 -0.50
N GLU A 105 9.09 -17.45 -0.90
CA GLU A 105 9.07 -18.80 -1.43
C GLU A 105 9.83 -18.89 -2.77
N ASP A 106 9.67 -17.93 -3.67
CA ASP A 106 10.39 -17.94 -4.94
C ASP A 106 11.90 -17.65 -4.80
N HIS A 107 12.31 -16.86 -3.80
CA HIS A 107 13.70 -16.39 -3.66
C HIS A 107 14.51 -17.14 -2.59
N CYS A 108 13.89 -17.69 -1.54
CA CYS A 108 14.58 -18.48 -0.52
C CYS A 108 14.72 -19.95 -0.90
N TYR A 109 13.87 -20.50 -1.78
CA TYR A 109 14.03 -21.89 -2.25
C TYR A 109 15.08 -22.05 -3.37
N ASP A 110 15.62 -20.95 -3.92
CA ASP A 110 16.74 -20.99 -4.87
C ASP A 110 18.12 -21.08 -4.18
N GLU A 111 18.22 -20.84 -2.85
CA GLU A 111 19.49 -21.01 -2.11
C GLU A 111 19.71 -22.42 -1.51
N GLU A 112 18.71 -23.32 -1.49
CA GLU A 112 18.90 -24.73 -1.12
C GLU A 112 18.79 -25.68 -2.32
N GLY A 113 19.56 -25.35 -3.36
CA GLY A 113 19.88 -26.24 -4.46
C GLY A 113 21.08 -27.17 -4.20
N GLU A 114 21.25 -27.76 -3.01
CA GLU A 114 22.09 -28.97 -2.82
C GLU A 114 21.54 -29.83 -1.65
N PHE A 115 20.87 -30.94 -1.98
CA PHE A 115 20.71 -32.11 -1.10
C PHE A 115 21.73 -33.19 -1.46
#